data_AF-A0A4P5VH08-F1
#
_entry.id   AF-A0A4P5VH08-F1
#
_cell.length_a   1.000
_cell.length_b   1.000
_cell.length_c   1.000
_cell.angle_alpha   90.00
_cell.angle_beta   90.00
_cell.angle_gamma   90.00
#
_symmetry.space_group_name_H-M   'P 1'
#
loop_
_entity.id
_entity.type
_entity.pdbx_description
1 polymer ?
#
loop_
_entity_poly.entity_id
_entity_poly.type
_entity_poly.pdbx_seq_one_letter_code
_entity_poly.pdbx_strand_id
1 'polypeptide(L)'
;MAGQTARVLQGSFNTVPVLHSNQPEAVNGPGILIDTSLGIVYSETGLAMANPTLRFEGPFGLHFHHFYSPSSPGQGRLGRRPEPSLAAVVINPGGVPVRLRLFRGAVRNSFAAPYPGHQLLGVNPLGPGPTAVQMLWGRLDPDLPEELTVPPRSRLVLLRTDLPALGVVNGMQLGESDGPFHLAMVAAPSPATDEEIFSHIDSRRLAPGRTYLTQLEAIERGLVFSRVSGVALGDTYQASLSHDLERKGPLHVPLTRTVRQSFGIGKILVNRPVARMLDCALENVGTYGVRFDPLQRQTPTPRGGAAPEWPLHQASGL
;
A
#
# COMPACT_ATOMS: atom_id res chain seq x y z
N MET A 1 19.36 14.57 16.23
CA MET A 1 18.22 14.56 17.18
C MET A 1 18.73 14.67 18.61
N ALA A 2 19.44 15.74 18.96
CA ALA A 2 19.78 16.00 20.36
C ALA A 2 18.59 16.73 21.01
N GLY A 3 18.04 16.19 22.10
CA GLY A 3 16.99 16.83 22.90
C GLY A 3 15.53 16.42 22.62
N GLN A 4 15.24 15.54 21.65
CA GLN A 4 13.89 15.02 21.41
C GLN A 4 13.70 13.66 22.10
N THR A 5 12.53 13.43 22.71
CA THR A 5 12.15 12.15 23.32
C THR A 5 11.01 11.51 22.54
N ALA A 6 11.14 10.23 22.23
CA ALA A 6 10.07 9.43 21.62
C ALA A 6 9.29 8.69 22.72
N ARG A 7 7.98 8.63 22.56
CA ARG A 7 7.10 7.79 23.41
C ARG A 7 6.23 6.91 22.52
N VAL A 8 5.92 5.72 23.01
CA VAL A 8 5.02 4.79 22.32
C VAL A 8 3.65 5.46 22.11
N LEU A 9 3.17 5.46 20.86
CA LEU A 9 1.77 5.72 20.58
C LEU A 9 0.99 4.47 21.01
N GLN A 10 0.18 4.57 22.07
CA GLN A 10 -0.55 3.43 22.63
C GLN A 10 -1.81 3.17 21.80
N GLY A 11 -1.68 2.28 20.83
CA GLY A 11 -2.76 1.88 19.94
C GLY A 11 -2.62 0.47 19.40
N SER A 12 -3.55 0.09 18.55
CA SER A 12 -3.60 -1.22 17.91
C SER A 12 -4.06 -1.10 16.47
N PHE A 13 -3.55 -2.01 15.63
CA PHE A 13 -4.13 -2.25 14.32
C PHE A 13 -5.48 -2.97 14.49
N ASN A 14 -6.42 -2.70 13.59
CA ASN A 14 -7.59 -3.57 13.43
C ASN A 14 -7.20 -4.88 12.72
N THR A 15 -8.18 -5.74 12.45
CA THR A 15 -7.94 -7.11 11.95
C THR A 15 -8.30 -7.28 10.47
N VAL A 16 -8.46 -6.20 9.71
CA VAL A 16 -8.79 -6.26 8.28
C VAL A 16 -7.60 -6.85 7.51
N PRO A 17 -7.74 -7.96 6.76
CA PRO A 17 -6.67 -8.49 5.94
C PRO A 17 -6.41 -7.58 4.72
N VAL A 18 -5.16 -7.15 4.55
CA VAL A 18 -4.73 -6.29 3.45
C VAL A 18 -3.64 -6.99 2.63
N LEU A 19 -3.93 -7.29 1.37
CA LEU A 19 -2.92 -7.78 0.44
C LEU A 19 -1.95 -6.64 0.12
N HIS A 20 -0.65 -6.87 0.29
CA HIS A 20 0.40 -5.96 -0.15
C HIS A 20 1.17 -6.58 -1.31
N SER A 21 1.23 -5.88 -2.44
CA SER A 21 2.05 -6.22 -3.60
C SER A 21 3.09 -5.13 -3.83
N ASN A 22 4.30 -5.34 -3.34
CA ASN A 22 5.44 -4.41 -3.47
C ASN A 22 6.77 -5.17 -3.65
N GLN A 23 6.71 -6.49 -3.92
CA GLN A 23 7.88 -7.31 -4.24
C GLN A 23 7.57 -8.21 -5.45
N PRO A 24 8.34 -8.11 -6.56
CA PRO A 24 9.41 -7.13 -6.76
C PRO A 24 8.88 -5.70 -6.80
N GLU A 25 9.65 -4.71 -6.35
CA GLU A 25 9.28 -3.28 -6.52
C GLU A 25 9.46 -2.85 -7.98
N ALA A 26 10.57 -3.30 -8.58
CA ALA A 26 10.93 -3.08 -9.96
C ALA A 26 10.37 -4.24 -10.79
N VAL A 27 9.30 -3.99 -11.54
CA VAL A 27 8.67 -5.02 -12.38
C VAL A 27 9.46 -5.14 -13.68
N ASN A 28 10.30 -6.16 -13.83
CA ASN A 28 11.20 -6.28 -14.99
C ASN A 28 10.59 -7.09 -16.15
N GLY A 29 9.36 -7.58 -16.01
CA GLY A 29 8.69 -8.40 -16.99
C GLY A 29 7.34 -8.91 -16.49
N PRO A 30 6.61 -9.64 -17.33
CA PRO A 30 5.29 -10.14 -16.97
C PRO A 30 5.37 -11.36 -16.04
N GLY A 31 4.27 -11.60 -15.33
CA GLY A 31 4.11 -12.73 -14.42
C GLY A 31 3.32 -12.36 -13.16
N ILE A 32 3.24 -13.31 -12.24
CA ILE A 32 2.57 -13.15 -10.95
C ILE A 32 3.46 -12.31 -10.03
N LEU A 33 2.95 -11.19 -9.53
CA LEU A 33 3.62 -10.41 -8.48
C LEU A 33 3.36 -11.05 -7.11
N ILE A 34 2.12 -11.50 -6.90
CA ILE A 34 1.66 -12.26 -5.73
C ILE A 34 0.34 -12.97 -6.07
N ASP A 35 0.14 -14.16 -5.51
CA ASP A 35 -1.12 -14.90 -5.55
C ASP A 35 -1.38 -15.52 -4.18
N THR A 36 -2.58 -15.29 -3.62
CA THR A 36 -2.98 -15.81 -2.31
C THR A 36 -3.75 -17.13 -2.38
N SER A 37 -3.92 -17.67 -3.59
CA SER A 37 -4.48 -19.00 -3.82
C SER A 37 -3.52 -20.09 -3.34
N LEU A 38 -4.07 -21.25 -3.01
CA LEU A 38 -3.26 -22.45 -2.73
C LEU A 38 -2.44 -22.83 -3.97
N GLY A 39 -1.13 -23.04 -3.79
CA GLY A 39 -0.28 -23.49 -4.89
C GLY A 39 1.21 -23.26 -4.69
N ILE A 40 1.96 -23.71 -5.69
CA ILE A 40 3.39 -23.47 -5.85
C ILE A 40 3.59 -22.60 -7.10
N VAL A 41 4.45 -21.59 -6.96
CA VAL A 41 4.90 -20.71 -8.03
C VAL A 41 6.42 -20.80 -8.18
N TYR A 42 6.93 -20.40 -9.34
CA TYR A 42 8.36 -20.49 -9.67
C TYR A 42 8.93 -19.10 -9.95
N SER A 43 10.06 -18.78 -9.31
CA SER A 43 10.80 -17.54 -9.58
C SER A 43 11.44 -17.52 -10.98
N GLU A 44 12.04 -16.38 -11.32
CA GLU A 44 12.88 -16.22 -12.51
C GLU A 44 14.10 -17.15 -12.54
N THR A 45 14.55 -17.63 -11.37
CA THR A 45 15.64 -18.60 -11.23
C THR A 45 15.15 -20.05 -11.18
N GLY A 46 13.82 -20.28 -11.27
CA GLY A 46 13.22 -21.60 -11.17
C GLY A 46 13.02 -22.10 -9.73
N LEU A 47 13.29 -21.28 -8.71
CA LEU A 47 13.04 -21.63 -7.32
C LEU A 47 11.52 -21.80 -7.11
N ALA A 48 11.12 -23.00 -6.68
CA ALA A 48 9.75 -23.29 -6.28
C ALA A 48 9.45 -22.67 -4.91
N MET A 49 8.33 -21.96 -4.80
CA MET A 49 7.89 -21.32 -3.57
C MET A 49 6.38 -21.52 -3.38
N ALA A 50 5.96 -21.72 -2.14
CA ALA A 50 4.55 -21.73 -1.81
C ALA A 50 3.97 -20.31 -1.90
N ASN A 51 2.75 -20.22 -2.41
CA ASN A 51 1.98 -18.98 -2.36
C ASN A 51 1.69 -18.57 -0.90
N PRO A 52 1.62 -17.26 -0.59
CA PRO A 52 1.14 -16.72 0.67
C PRO A 52 -0.36 -16.98 0.82
N THR A 53 -0.71 -18.23 1.06
CA THR A 53 -2.10 -18.67 1.00
C THR A 53 -2.91 -17.95 2.07
N LEU A 54 -3.92 -17.21 1.64
CA LEU A 54 -4.94 -16.63 2.50
C LEU A 54 -6.25 -16.54 1.73
N ARG A 55 -7.34 -16.87 2.41
CA ARG A 55 -8.69 -16.68 1.90
C ARG A 55 -9.29 -15.44 2.56
N PHE A 56 -9.69 -14.47 1.74
CA PHE A 56 -10.37 -13.26 2.19
C PHE A 56 -11.86 -13.54 2.35
N GLU A 57 -12.49 -12.92 3.34
CA GLU A 57 -13.92 -13.04 3.64
C GLU A 57 -14.33 -11.85 4.51
N GLY A 58 -15.46 -11.19 4.21
CA GLY A 58 -15.83 -9.94 4.87
C GLY A 58 -14.94 -8.76 4.44
N PRO A 59 -14.60 -7.83 5.36
CA PRO A 59 -13.74 -6.69 5.06
C PRO A 59 -12.36 -7.09 4.54
N PHE A 60 -11.86 -6.41 3.52
CA PHE A 60 -10.54 -6.65 2.96
C PHE A 60 -9.90 -5.37 2.42
N GLY A 61 -8.58 -5.41 2.25
CA GLY A 61 -7.83 -4.38 1.56
C GLY A 61 -6.89 -4.94 0.50
N LEU A 62 -6.55 -4.09 -0.46
CA LEU A 62 -5.52 -4.30 -1.46
C LEU A 62 -4.63 -3.06 -1.46
N HIS A 63 -3.32 -3.26 -1.44
CA HIS A 63 -2.32 -2.23 -1.60
C HIS A 63 -1.25 -2.71 -2.58
N PHE A 64 -0.89 -1.87 -3.53
CA PHE A 64 0.23 -2.17 -4.43
C PHE A 64 1.04 -0.92 -4.76
N HIS A 65 2.34 -1.12 -4.88
CA HIS A 65 3.31 -0.12 -5.27
C HIS A 65 4.37 -0.77 -6.14
N HIS A 66 4.50 -0.31 -7.37
CA HIS A 66 5.44 -0.86 -8.33
C HIS A 66 5.99 0.24 -9.21
N PHE A 67 7.25 0.11 -9.62
CA PHE A 67 7.84 0.95 -10.65
C PHE A 67 8.35 0.11 -11.80
N TYR A 68 8.42 0.70 -12.99
CA TYR A 68 9.01 0.06 -14.15
C TYR A 68 10.20 0.88 -14.65
N SER A 69 11.38 0.25 -14.67
CA SER A 69 12.59 0.82 -15.29
C SER A 69 13.03 -0.09 -16.43
N PRO A 70 12.84 0.32 -17.70
CA PRO A 70 13.28 -0.47 -18.84
C PRO A 70 14.80 -0.59 -18.86
N SER A 71 15.29 -1.78 -19.19
CA SER A 71 16.71 -2.17 -19.04
C SER A 71 17.68 -1.52 -20.04
N SER A 72 17.26 -0.62 -20.94
CA SER A 72 18.18 0.07 -21.87
C SER A 72 17.92 1.59 -21.96
N PRO A 73 18.94 2.45 -21.73
CA PRO A 73 18.81 3.92 -21.67
C PRO A 73 18.29 4.65 -22.91
N GLY A 74 18.16 3.99 -24.07
CA GLY A 74 17.61 4.57 -25.31
C GLY A 74 16.15 4.18 -25.62
N GLN A 75 15.56 3.28 -24.83
CA GLN A 75 14.26 2.65 -25.15
C GLN A 75 13.04 3.50 -24.78
N GLY A 76 13.21 4.61 -24.06
CA GLY A 76 12.12 5.54 -23.72
C GLY A 76 11.85 6.64 -24.75
N ARG A 77 12.67 6.75 -25.82
CA ARG A 77 12.60 7.91 -26.74
C ARG A 77 12.03 7.64 -28.14
N LEU A 78 12.06 6.41 -28.67
CA LEU A 78 11.82 6.18 -30.11
C LEU A 78 11.08 4.88 -30.50
N GLY A 79 10.43 4.16 -29.58
CA GLY A 79 9.62 3.00 -29.97
C GLY A 79 8.88 2.39 -28.80
N ARG A 80 7.53 2.44 -28.87
CA ARG A 80 6.60 1.80 -27.93
C ARG A 80 6.98 0.34 -27.70
N ARG A 81 7.62 0.01 -26.58
CA ARG A 81 7.33 -1.28 -25.95
C ARG A 81 5.96 -1.16 -25.27
N PRO A 82 5.13 -2.21 -25.30
CA PRO A 82 3.94 -2.26 -24.48
C PRO A 82 4.35 -2.03 -23.03
N GLU A 83 3.83 -0.97 -22.44
CA GLU A 83 3.99 -0.69 -21.02
C GLU A 83 3.32 -1.86 -20.28
N PRO A 84 3.98 -2.49 -19.29
CA PRO A 84 3.32 -3.53 -18.53
C PRO A 84 2.08 -2.92 -17.89
N SER A 85 0.95 -3.60 -17.96
CA SER A 85 -0.23 -3.26 -17.17
C SER A 85 -0.22 -4.13 -15.92
N LEU A 86 -0.67 -3.54 -14.83
CA LEU A 86 -0.90 -4.21 -13.56
C LEU A 86 -2.38 -4.52 -13.42
N ALA A 87 -2.70 -5.75 -13.04
CA ALA A 87 -4.07 -6.19 -12.83
C ALA A 87 -4.22 -6.89 -11.48
N ALA A 88 -5.27 -6.51 -10.74
CA ALA A 88 -5.72 -7.26 -9.58
C ALA A 88 -6.81 -8.23 -10.02
N VAL A 89 -6.65 -9.51 -9.68
CA VAL A 89 -7.56 -10.59 -10.06
C VAL A 89 -8.19 -11.16 -8.80
N VAL A 90 -9.51 -11.26 -8.81
CA VAL A 90 -10.30 -11.93 -7.78
C VAL A 90 -10.59 -13.34 -8.24
N ILE A 91 -10.33 -14.33 -7.40
CA ILE A 91 -10.47 -15.74 -7.71
C ILE A 91 -11.47 -16.35 -6.73
N ASN A 92 -12.57 -16.88 -7.26
CA ASN A 92 -13.59 -17.59 -6.50
C ASN A 92 -13.44 -19.10 -6.73
N PRO A 93 -12.78 -19.85 -5.84
CA PRO A 93 -12.69 -21.31 -5.96
C PRO A 93 -13.99 -22.02 -5.57
N GLY A 94 -14.95 -21.30 -4.97
CA GLY A 94 -16.17 -21.84 -4.39
C GLY A 94 -17.25 -22.19 -5.40
N GLY A 95 -18.28 -22.88 -4.91
CA GLY A 95 -19.46 -23.27 -5.70
C GLY A 95 -20.59 -22.23 -5.74
N VAL A 96 -20.41 -21.08 -5.07
CA VAL A 96 -21.43 -20.02 -4.93
C VAL A 96 -20.82 -18.70 -5.44
N PRO A 97 -21.58 -17.83 -6.12
CA PRO A 97 -21.08 -16.51 -6.50
C PRO A 97 -20.63 -15.71 -5.28
N VAL A 98 -19.60 -14.88 -5.43
CA VAL A 98 -19.09 -13.98 -4.39
C VAL A 98 -19.25 -12.55 -4.87
N ARG A 99 -19.93 -11.71 -4.09
CA ARG A 99 -20.05 -10.27 -4.34
C ARG A 99 -19.00 -9.51 -3.55
N LEU A 100 -18.28 -8.65 -4.25
CA LEU A 100 -17.36 -7.69 -3.68
C LEU A 100 -17.93 -6.29 -3.83
N ARG A 101 -17.86 -5.50 -2.75
CA ARG A 101 -18.17 -4.08 -2.77
C ARG A 101 -16.92 -3.30 -2.37
N LEU A 102 -16.45 -2.40 -3.24
CA LEU A 102 -15.43 -1.41 -2.91
C LEU A 102 -16.12 -0.14 -2.43
N PHE A 103 -15.66 0.42 -1.31
CA PHE A 103 -16.23 1.67 -0.77
C PHE A 103 -15.17 2.78 -0.63
N ARG A 104 -13.88 2.42 -0.68
CA ARG A 104 -12.77 3.37 -0.74
C ARG A 104 -11.66 2.82 -1.61
N GLY A 105 -11.01 3.70 -2.35
CA GLY A 105 -9.80 3.32 -3.05
C GLY A 105 -9.47 4.22 -4.21
N ALA A 106 -8.20 4.21 -4.59
CA ALA A 106 -7.68 4.94 -5.72
C ALA A 106 -6.54 4.18 -6.36
N VAL A 107 -6.36 4.37 -7.67
CA VAL A 107 -5.21 3.89 -8.42
C VAL A 107 -4.64 5.06 -9.20
N ARG A 108 -3.34 5.32 -9.04
CA ARG A 108 -2.65 6.40 -9.76
C ARG A 108 -1.30 5.92 -10.26
N ASN A 109 -1.02 6.22 -11.51
CA ASN A 109 0.33 6.20 -12.04
C ASN A 109 1.00 7.58 -11.92
N SER A 110 2.32 7.65 -12.07
CA SER A 110 3.11 8.89 -11.97
C SER A 110 2.68 10.00 -12.93
N PHE A 111 1.91 9.69 -13.98
CA PHE A 111 1.45 10.65 -14.99
C PHE A 111 -0.03 11.06 -14.82
N ALA A 112 -0.78 10.35 -13.97
CA ALA A 112 -2.18 10.63 -13.65
C ALA A 112 -2.36 11.39 -12.33
N ALA A 113 -1.27 11.85 -11.70
CA ALA A 113 -1.32 12.59 -10.45
C ALA A 113 -1.77 14.05 -10.67
N PRO A 114 -2.91 14.49 -10.10
CA PRO A 114 -3.58 15.73 -10.50
C PRO A 114 -3.05 16.98 -9.78
N TYR A 115 -1.74 17.10 -9.58
CA TYR A 115 -1.20 18.32 -8.94
C TYR A 115 -0.74 19.32 -10.01
N PRO A 116 -1.50 20.41 -10.24
CA PRO A 116 -0.88 21.60 -10.82
C PRO A 116 0.26 22.03 -9.89
N GLY A 117 1.37 22.50 -10.45
CA GLY A 117 2.65 22.78 -9.76
C GLY A 117 2.62 23.90 -8.70
N HIS A 118 1.48 24.18 -8.10
CA HIS A 118 1.36 25.09 -6.97
C HIS A 118 1.89 24.37 -5.72
N GLN A 119 3.07 24.82 -5.30
CA GLN A 119 3.86 24.37 -4.15
C GLN A 119 3.18 24.60 -2.78
N LEU A 120 1.84 24.61 -2.72
CA LEU A 120 1.05 24.92 -1.53
C LEU A 120 1.22 23.88 -0.40
N LEU A 121 1.71 22.68 -0.72
CA LEU A 121 2.04 21.66 0.29
C LEU A 121 3.45 21.81 0.89
N GLY A 122 4.29 22.74 0.41
CA GLY A 122 5.68 22.91 0.89
C GLY A 122 6.59 21.69 0.67
N VAL A 123 6.04 20.59 0.14
CA VAL A 123 6.72 19.33 -0.21
C VAL A 123 6.26 18.92 -1.60
N ASN A 124 7.20 18.48 -2.43
CA ASN A 124 6.89 17.81 -3.69
C ASN A 124 6.59 16.34 -3.35
N PRO A 125 5.35 15.84 -3.48
CA PRO A 125 5.04 14.46 -3.12
C PRO A 125 5.62 13.51 -4.18
N LEU A 126 6.91 13.18 -4.05
CA LEU A 126 7.54 12.09 -4.78
C LEU A 126 7.08 10.77 -4.12
N GLY A 127 6.47 9.85 -4.88
CA GLY A 127 6.01 8.54 -4.39
C GLY A 127 4.47 8.40 -4.29
N PRO A 128 3.90 7.62 -3.34
CA PRO A 128 2.47 7.31 -3.25
C PRO A 128 1.54 8.51 -2.94
N GLY A 129 2.10 9.72 -2.79
CA GLY A 129 1.39 10.92 -2.35
C GLY A 129 0.05 11.21 -3.05
N PRO A 130 -0.06 11.11 -4.39
CA PRO A 130 -1.33 11.33 -5.09
C PRO A 130 -2.43 10.34 -4.70
N THR A 131 -2.07 9.07 -4.48
CA THR A 131 -3.02 8.05 -4.00
C THR A 131 -3.38 8.31 -2.55
N ALA A 132 -2.39 8.59 -1.69
CA ALA A 132 -2.60 8.89 -0.28
C ALA A 132 -3.56 10.07 -0.04
N VAL A 133 -3.50 11.13 -0.84
CA VAL A 133 -4.42 12.27 -0.73
C VAL A 133 -5.87 11.88 -1.06
N GLN A 134 -6.10 11.07 -2.11
CA GLN A 134 -7.46 10.60 -2.39
C GLN A 134 -7.98 9.64 -1.32
N MET A 135 -7.09 8.83 -0.74
CA MET A 135 -7.44 8.00 0.40
C MET A 135 -7.82 8.81 1.63
N LEU A 136 -7.15 9.94 1.88
CA LEU A 136 -7.53 10.86 2.96
C LEU A 136 -8.93 11.44 2.75
N TRP A 137 -9.35 11.64 1.49
CA TRP A 137 -10.72 12.03 1.19
C TRP A 137 -11.75 10.93 1.47
N GLY A 138 -11.32 9.67 1.63
CA GLY A 138 -12.17 8.57 2.02
C GLY A 138 -13.22 8.20 0.98
N ARG A 139 -12.91 8.38 -0.32
CA ARG A 139 -13.78 8.09 -1.46
C ARG A 139 -13.26 6.95 -2.31
N LEU A 140 -14.15 6.35 -3.11
CA LEU A 140 -13.79 5.46 -4.20
C LEU A 140 -13.60 6.29 -5.47
N ASP A 141 -12.52 6.00 -6.20
CA ASP A 141 -12.25 6.61 -7.50
C ASP A 141 -13.31 6.18 -8.53
N PRO A 142 -13.89 7.08 -9.34
CA PRO A 142 -14.97 6.74 -10.26
C PRO A 142 -14.65 5.66 -11.30
N ASP A 143 -13.36 5.49 -11.62
CA ASP A 143 -12.88 4.48 -12.58
C ASP A 143 -12.81 3.07 -11.96
N LEU A 144 -13.02 2.93 -10.65
CA LEU A 144 -13.06 1.65 -9.96
C LEU A 144 -14.52 1.16 -9.84
N PRO A 145 -14.77 -0.15 -10.02
CA PRO A 145 -16.11 -0.69 -9.83
C PRO A 145 -16.52 -0.57 -8.36
N GLU A 146 -17.72 -0.04 -8.09
CA GLU A 146 -18.28 -0.05 -6.74
C GLU A 146 -18.66 -1.48 -6.30
N GLU A 147 -19.20 -2.28 -7.22
CA GLU A 147 -19.61 -3.65 -6.95
C GLU A 147 -19.25 -4.59 -8.11
N LEU A 148 -18.86 -5.82 -7.76
CA LEU A 148 -18.52 -6.88 -8.71
C LEU A 148 -19.04 -8.22 -8.18
N THR A 149 -19.68 -9.03 -9.02
CA THR A 149 -20.03 -10.41 -8.69
C THR A 149 -19.12 -11.38 -9.43
N VAL A 150 -18.40 -12.22 -8.69
CA VAL A 150 -17.53 -13.27 -9.24
C VAL A 150 -18.28 -14.60 -9.25
N PRO A 151 -18.59 -15.18 -10.42
CA PRO A 151 -19.29 -16.46 -10.52
C PRO A 151 -18.56 -17.62 -9.81
N PRO A 152 -19.27 -18.72 -9.49
CA PRO A 152 -18.66 -19.93 -8.97
C PRO A 152 -17.50 -20.41 -9.83
N ARG A 153 -16.43 -20.91 -9.19
CA ARG A 153 -15.27 -21.54 -9.85
C ARG A 153 -14.68 -20.68 -10.98
N SER A 154 -14.66 -19.37 -10.78
CA SER A 154 -14.23 -18.42 -11.79
C SER A 154 -13.28 -17.38 -11.21
N ARG A 155 -12.80 -16.48 -12.07
CA ARG A 155 -11.95 -15.35 -11.73
C ARG A 155 -12.33 -14.16 -12.57
N LEU A 156 -12.16 -12.97 -12.03
CA LEU A 156 -12.44 -11.69 -12.71
C LEU A 156 -11.36 -10.68 -12.39
N VAL A 157 -11.09 -9.77 -13.34
CA VAL A 157 -10.21 -8.63 -13.11
C VAL A 157 -10.98 -7.57 -12.33
N LEU A 158 -10.51 -7.26 -11.12
CA LEU A 158 -11.10 -6.23 -10.25
C LEU A 158 -10.72 -4.83 -10.73
N LEU A 159 -9.45 -4.65 -11.09
CA LEU A 159 -8.92 -3.40 -11.63
C LEU A 159 -7.72 -3.69 -12.52
N ARG A 160 -7.49 -2.78 -13.47
CA ARG A 160 -6.33 -2.76 -14.36
C ARG A 160 -5.80 -1.35 -14.48
N THR A 161 -4.48 -1.19 -14.52
CA THR A 161 -3.84 0.11 -14.73
C THR A 161 -2.52 -0.07 -15.47
N ASP A 162 -2.15 0.90 -16.30
CA ASP A 162 -0.87 0.88 -16.99
C ASP A 162 0.26 1.29 -16.04
N LEU A 163 1.39 0.59 -16.13
CA LEU A 163 2.64 0.90 -15.46
C LEU A 163 3.63 1.51 -16.48
N PRO A 164 3.64 2.85 -16.58
CA PRO A 164 4.37 3.54 -17.63
C PRO A 164 5.88 3.44 -17.45
N ALA A 165 6.63 3.56 -18.55
CA ALA A 165 8.08 3.51 -18.51
C ALA A 165 8.66 4.62 -17.64
N LEU A 166 9.58 4.26 -16.73
CA LEU A 166 10.14 5.15 -15.70
C LEU A 166 9.07 5.74 -14.76
N GLY A 167 7.88 5.16 -14.75
CA GLY A 167 6.77 5.54 -13.89
C GLY A 167 6.60 4.58 -12.71
N VAL A 168 5.78 5.03 -11.79
CA VAL A 168 5.32 4.31 -10.60
C VAL A 168 3.82 4.18 -10.68
N VAL A 169 3.30 3.04 -10.25
CA VAL A 169 1.88 2.85 -9.97
C VAL A 169 1.71 2.63 -8.48
N ASN A 170 0.68 3.29 -7.94
CA ASN A 170 0.22 3.11 -6.59
C ASN A 170 -1.27 2.80 -6.63
N GLY A 171 -1.69 1.84 -5.84
CA GLY A 171 -3.09 1.58 -5.63
C GLY A 171 -3.37 1.18 -4.21
N MET A 172 -4.51 1.62 -3.71
CA MET A 172 -5.06 1.06 -2.49
C MET A 172 -6.58 1.03 -2.55
N GLN A 173 -7.16 -0.08 -2.14
CA GLN A 173 -8.58 -0.33 -2.14
C GLN A 173 -8.99 -0.95 -0.80
N LEU A 174 -10.17 -0.58 -0.34
CA LEU A 174 -10.86 -1.19 0.79
C LEU A 174 -12.27 -1.58 0.33
N GLY A 175 -12.63 -2.79 0.69
CA GLY A 175 -13.91 -3.36 0.32
C GLY A 175 -14.40 -4.38 1.32
N GLU A 176 -15.53 -4.97 0.99
CA GLU A 176 -16.16 -6.06 1.73
C GLU A 176 -16.63 -7.13 0.76
N SER A 177 -16.54 -8.38 1.19
CA SER A 177 -16.99 -9.55 0.46
C SER A 177 -18.08 -10.29 1.24
N ASP A 178 -19.10 -10.78 0.54
CA ASP A 178 -20.11 -11.66 1.14
C ASP A 178 -19.75 -13.14 1.12
N GLY A 179 -18.57 -13.49 0.60
CA GLY A 179 -18.10 -14.86 0.54
C GLY A 179 -16.57 -14.98 0.40
N PRO A 180 -16.06 -16.22 0.45
CA PRO A 180 -14.61 -16.47 0.44
C PRO A 180 -14.00 -16.30 -0.96
N PHE A 181 -12.85 -15.64 -1.05
CA PHE A 181 -12.10 -15.49 -2.31
C PHE A 181 -10.58 -15.40 -2.09
N HIS A 182 -9.82 -15.48 -3.18
CA HIS A 182 -8.40 -15.17 -3.22
C HIS A 182 -8.14 -13.95 -4.11
N LEU A 183 -7.04 -13.26 -3.83
CA LEU A 183 -6.53 -12.16 -4.63
C LEU A 183 -5.17 -12.51 -5.22
N ALA A 184 -4.98 -12.11 -6.48
CA ALA A 184 -3.70 -12.11 -7.15
C ALA A 184 -3.40 -10.74 -7.77
N MET A 185 -2.12 -10.40 -7.87
CA MET A 185 -1.64 -9.24 -8.61
C MET A 185 -0.73 -9.73 -9.73
N VAL A 186 -0.99 -9.29 -10.96
CA VAL A 186 -0.31 -9.75 -12.17
C VAL A 186 0.26 -8.56 -12.93
N ALA A 187 1.47 -8.71 -13.45
CA ALA A 187 2.02 -7.84 -14.49
C ALA A 187 1.86 -8.53 -15.85
N ALA A 188 1.26 -7.85 -16.82
CA ALA A 188 1.04 -8.37 -18.17
C ALA A 188 1.45 -7.32 -19.22
N PRO A 189 1.99 -7.71 -20.39
CA PRO A 189 2.47 -6.74 -21.37
C PRO A 189 1.32 -6.23 -22.25
N SER A 190 0.70 -5.10 -21.88
CA SER A 190 -0.45 -4.50 -22.57
C SER A 190 -1.54 -5.52 -22.98
N PRO A 191 -2.17 -6.20 -22.01
CA PRO A 191 -3.11 -7.28 -22.29
C PRO A 191 -4.35 -6.76 -23.03
N ALA A 192 -4.71 -7.41 -24.13
CA ALA A 192 -5.91 -7.09 -24.90
C ALA A 192 -7.19 -7.64 -24.26
N THR A 193 -7.06 -8.76 -23.52
CA THR A 193 -8.17 -9.51 -22.91
C THR A 193 -7.84 -9.91 -21.47
N ASP A 194 -8.86 -10.27 -20.69
CA ASP A 194 -8.68 -10.79 -19.34
C ASP A 194 -8.03 -12.18 -19.37
N GLU A 195 -8.28 -12.98 -20.41
CA GLU A 195 -7.66 -14.28 -20.64
C GLU A 195 -6.13 -14.20 -20.71
N GLU A 196 -5.57 -13.14 -21.28
CA GLU A 196 -4.12 -12.93 -21.31
C GLU A 196 -3.56 -12.69 -19.90
N ILE A 197 -4.26 -11.93 -19.05
CA ILE A 197 -3.90 -11.74 -17.64
C ILE A 197 -3.96 -13.07 -16.89
N PHE A 198 -5.03 -13.82 -17.12
CA PHE A 198 -5.27 -15.12 -16.50
C PHE A 198 -4.22 -16.17 -16.89
N SER A 199 -3.72 -16.13 -18.13
CA SER A 199 -2.67 -17.03 -18.59
C SER A 199 -1.37 -16.92 -17.76
N HIS A 200 -1.07 -15.72 -17.23
CA HIS A 200 0.09 -15.53 -16.35
C HIS A 200 -0.10 -16.20 -14.99
N ILE A 201 -1.31 -16.19 -14.44
CA ILE A 201 -1.65 -16.95 -13.21
C ILE A 201 -1.48 -18.45 -13.49
N ASP A 202 -2.03 -18.93 -14.60
CA ASP A 202 -1.98 -20.36 -14.98
C ASP A 202 -0.55 -20.85 -15.25
N SER A 203 0.33 -19.97 -15.70
CA SER A 203 1.75 -20.28 -15.93
C SER A 203 2.51 -20.59 -14.63
N ARG A 204 2.00 -20.16 -13.48
CA ARG A 204 2.65 -20.26 -12.15
C ARG A 204 4.05 -19.65 -12.11
N ARG A 205 4.34 -18.67 -12.98
CA ARG A 205 5.61 -17.96 -13.02
C ARG A 205 5.48 -16.61 -12.34
N LEU A 206 6.39 -16.34 -11.42
CA LEU A 206 6.51 -15.01 -10.83
C LEU A 206 7.09 -14.03 -11.83
N ALA A 207 6.67 -12.78 -11.73
CA ALA A 207 7.30 -11.68 -12.43
C ALA A 207 8.78 -11.55 -11.99
N PRO A 208 9.71 -11.32 -12.93
CA PRO A 208 11.12 -11.18 -12.61
C PRO A 208 11.42 -9.85 -11.89
N GLY A 209 12.58 -9.80 -11.21
CA GLY A 209 13.03 -8.63 -10.47
C GLY A 209 13.05 -8.83 -8.95
N ARG A 210 12.92 -10.08 -8.49
CA ARG A 210 12.75 -10.44 -7.07
C ARG A 210 14.06 -10.33 -6.31
N THR A 211 14.40 -9.10 -5.92
CA THR A 211 15.71 -8.72 -5.34
C THR A 211 16.07 -9.48 -4.05
N TYR A 212 15.08 -10.00 -3.32
CA TYR A 212 15.30 -10.62 -2.02
C TYR A 212 15.42 -12.14 -2.03
N LEU A 213 15.32 -12.80 -3.19
CA LEU A 213 15.59 -14.24 -3.29
C LEU A 213 17.04 -14.60 -2.89
N THR A 214 17.98 -13.67 -3.02
CA THR A 214 19.38 -13.84 -2.62
C THR A 214 19.65 -13.42 -1.17
N GLN A 215 18.62 -12.96 -0.44
CA GLN A 215 18.73 -12.38 0.91
C GLN A 215 17.87 -13.10 1.95
N LEU A 216 17.54 -14.38 1.73
CA LEU A 216 16.64 -15.13 2.61
C LEU A 216 17.15 -15.20 4.06
N GLU A 217 18.44 -15.46 4.27
CA GLU A 217 19.03 -15.45 5.62
C GLU A 217 18.94 -14.06 6.28
N ALA A 218 19.11 -13.00 5.50
CA ALA A 218 18.95 -11.63 6.00
C ALA A 218 17.48 -11.32 6.33
N ILE A 219 16.52 -11.85 5.57
CA ILE A 219 15.09 -11.78 5.92
C ILE A 219 14.84 -12.49 7.25
N GLU A 220 15.33 -13.71 7.43
CA GLU A 220 15.11 -14.52 8.64
C GLU A 220 15.73 -13.88 9.88
N ARG A 221 16.87 -13.23 9.74
CA ARG A 221 17.52 -12.44 10.80
C ARG A 221 16.83 -11.09 11.05
N GLY A 222 15.78 -10.77 10.29
CA GLY A 222 15.11 -9.49 10.35
C GLY A 222 16.07 -8.35 10.05
N LEU A 223 16.88 -8.46 8.98
CA LEU A 223 17.78 -7.43 8.46
C LEU A 223 17.25 -6.80 7.16
N VAL A 224 16.23 -7.40 6.55
CA VAL A 224 15.47 -6.86 5.41
C VAL A 224 14.18 -6.25 5.93
N PHE A 225 13.97 -4.97 5.63
CA PHE A 225 12.96 -4.12 6.27
C PHE A 225 12.16 -3.28 5.27
N SER A 226 11.99 -3.76 4.05
CA SER A 226 11.16 -3.12 3.03
C SER A 226 10.68 -4.19 2.05
N ARG A 227 9.67 -3.85 1.26
CA ARG A 227 9.00 -4.68 0.24
C ARG A 227 8.27 -5.89 0.79
N VAL A 228 6.97 -5.69 0.94
CA VAL A 228 6.03 -6.73 1.34
C VAL A 228 5.35 -7.30 0.10
N SER A 229 5.37 -8.62 0.01
CA SER A 229 4.51 -9.41 -0.85
C SER A 229 3.86 -10.47 0.02
N GLY A 230 2.65 -10.19 0.47
CA GLY A 230 1.91 -11.00 1.43
C GLY A 230 0.60 -10.35 1.84
N VAL A 231 0.00 -10.87 2.91
CA VAL A 231 -1.17 -10.28 3.57
C VAL A 231 -0.81 -9.92 5.00
N ALA A 232 -1.06 -8.68 5.38
CA ALA A 232 -0.94 -8.21 6.76
C ALA A 232 -2.31 -7.87 7.34
N LEU A 233 -2.43 -7.99 8.66
CA LEU A 233 -3.66 -7.56 9.35
C LEU A 233 -3.55 -6.10 9.75
N GLY A 234 -4.55 -5.33 9.34
CA GLY A 234 -4.76 -3.97 9.78
C GLY A 234 -4.61 -2.97 8.66
N ASP A 235 -5.72 -2.36 8.25
CA ASP A 235 -5.76 -1.20 7.37
C ASP A 235 -5.78 0.13 8.15
N THR A 236 -6.02 0.06 9.47
CA THR A 236 -6.13 1.22 10.35
C THR A 236 -5.41 0.96 11.66
N TYR A 237 -4.59 1.92 12.10
CA TYR A 237 -4.00 1.97 13.43
C TYR A 237 -4.71 3.04 14.26
N GLN A 238 -5.37 2.60 15.34
CA GLN A 238 -6.12 3.47 16.23
C GLN A 238 -5.36 3.68 17.52
N ALA A 239 -5.17 4.95 17.88
CA ALA A 239 -4.54 5.33 19.15
C ALA A 239 -5.21 6.57 19.73
N SER A 240 -5.12 6.72 21.05
CA SER A 240 -5.52 7.96 21.73
C SER A 240 -4.29 8.63 22.33
N LEU A 241 -4.18 9.94 22.13
CA LEU A 241 -3.09 10.72 22.67
C LEU A 241 -3.63 11.94 23.43
N SER A 242 -3.22 12.07 24.69
CA SER A 242 -3.32 13.33 25.42
C SER A 242 -2.01 14.09 25.26
N HIS A 243 -2.08 15.27 24.65
CA HIS A 243 -0.95 16.15 24.43
C HIS A 243 -1.38 17.61 24.40
N ASP A 244 -0.66 18.42 25.17
CA ASP A 244 -0.87 19.85 25.31
C ASP A 244 0.14 20.57 24.41
N LEU A 245 -0.33 21.06 23.26
CA LEU A 245 0.52 21.71 22.26
C LEU A 245 1.07 23.06 22.74
N GLU A 246 0.37 23.74 23.65
CA GLU A 246 0.77 25.05 24.16
C GLU A 246 1.93 24.92 25.15
N ARG A 247 1.84 23.95 26.07
CA ARG A 247 2.87 23.75 27.11
C ARG A 247 4.00 22.84 26.67
N LYS A 248 3.73 21.86 25.79
CA LYS A 248 4.71 20.81 25.41
C LYS A 248 5.24 20.98 23.99
N GLY A 249 4.73 21.96 23.23
CA GLY A 249 5.16 22.24 21.87
C GLY A 249 4.58 21.24 20.85
N PRO A 250 5.05 21.30 19.59
CA PRO A 250 4.53 20.46 18.51
C PRO A 250 4.84 18.97 18.70
N LEU A 251 3.90 18.13 18.27
CA LEU A 251 4.07 16.68 18.23
C LEU A 251 4.60 16.25 16.86
N HIS A 252 5.64 15.42 16.86
CA HIS A 252 6.13 14.76 15.66
C HIS A 252 5.85 13.26 15.74
N VAL A 253 5.26 12.71 14.69
CA VAL A 253 5.11 11.25 14.51
C VAL A 253 6.16 10.82 13.50
N PRO A 254 7.29 10.23 13.94
CA PRO A 254 8.28 9.75 12.99
C PRO A 254 7.71 8.53 12.27
N LEU A 255 7.37 8.70 10.99
CA LEU A 255 6.96 7.61 10.09
C LEU A 255 8.16 6.97 9.38
N THR A 256 9.39 7.34 9.75
CA THR A 256 10.62 6.96 9.05
C THR A 256 11.64 6.23 9.93
N ARG A 257 12.60 5.58 9.28
CA ARG A 257 13.48 4.55 9.83
C ARG A 257 14.55 5.12 10.77
N THR A 258 14.79 4.47 11.91
CA THR A 258 16.06 4.53 12.65
C THR A 258 16.77 3.19 12.62
N VAL A 259 18.09 3.19 12.83
CA VAL A 259 18.94 1.98 12.93
C VAL A 259 18.43 0.99 13.99
N ARG A 260 17.73 1.48 15.03
CA ARG A 260 17.13 0.67 16.11
C ARG A 260 15.61 0.49 16.00
N GLN A 261 14.98 1.05 14.97
CA GLN A 261 13.59 0.88 14.49
C GLN A 261 12.44 1.18 15.46
N SER A 262 12.77 1.30 16.73
CA SER A 262 11.87 1.64 17.82
C SER A 262 12.12 3.05 18.32
N PHE A 263 13.07 3.81 17.78
CA PHE A 263 13.49 5.10 18.38
C PHE A 263 13.83 4.99 19.88
N GLY A 264 14.26 3.80 20.34
CA GLY A 264 14.52 3.52 21.75
C GLY A 264 13.28 3.19 22.60
N ILE A 265 12.08 3.09 22.01
CA ILE A 265 10.81 2.82 22.71
C ILE A 265 10.48 1.32 22.84
N GLY A 266 11.34 0.43 22.32
CA GLY A 266 11.18 -1.02 22.41
C GLY A 266 9.98 -1.61 21.65
N LYS A 267 9.25 -0.79 20.87
CA LYS A 267 8.14 -1.24 20.02
C LYS A 267 8.31 -0.74 18.59
N ILE A 268 7.97 -1.61 17.64
CA ILE A 268 7.90 -1.31 16.21
C ILE A 268 6.42 -1.17 15.84
N LEU A 269 6.02 -0.04 15.27
CA LEU A 269 4.64 0.27 14.89
C LEU A 269 4.35 -0.20 13.45
N VAL A 270 4.41 -1.51 13.24
CA VAL A 270 4.19 -2.15 11.94
C VAL A 270 3.19 -3.29 12.08
N ASN A 271 2.33 -3.47 11.08
CA ASN A 271 1.48 -4.65 11.02
C ASN A 271 2.31 -5.85 10.52
N ARG A 272 2.16 -6.98 11.22
CA ARG A 272 2.85 -8.23 10.86
C ARG A 272 2.08 -8.95 9.74
N PRO A 273 2.77 -9.47 8.71
CA PRO A 273 2.16 -10.36 7.74
C PRO A 273 1.65 -11.66 8.40
N VAL A 274 0.43 -12.06 8.08
CA VAL A 274 -0.15 -13.37 8.44
C VAL A 274 0.08 -14.43 7.36
N ALA A 275 0.33 -13.99 6.12
CA ALA A 275 0.80 -14.82 5.02
C ALA A 275 1.83 -14.01 4.22
N ARG A 276 2.90 -14.62 3.74
CA ARG A 276 3.95 -13.92 2.98
C ARG A 276 4.68 -14.80 2.00
N MET A 277 5.16 -14.21 0.91
CA MET A 277 6.14 -14.85 0.04
C MET A 277 7.45 -15.09 0.81
N LEU A 278 8.22 -16.08 0.36
CA LEU A 278 9.50 -16.42 0.98
C LEU A 278 10.47 -15.22 0.99
N ASP A 279 10.48 -14.45 -0.09
CA ASP A 279 11.33 -13.27 -0.32
C ASP A 279 10.67 -11.95 0.12
N CYS A 280 9.71 -12.02 1.04
CA CYS A 280 9.08 -10.87 1.68
C CYS A 280 9.73 -10.56 3.03
N ALA A 281 9.87 -9.28 3.37
CA ALA A 281 10.28 -8.87 4.72
C ALA A 281 9.34 -9.44 5.81
N LEU A 282 9.88 -9.64 7.03
CA LEU A 282 9.10 -10.16 8.17
C LEU A 282 8.10 -9.15 8.73
N GLU A 283 8.29 -7.88 8.42
CA GLU A 283 7.51 -6.76 8.92
C GLU A 283 7.13 -5.85 7.77
N ASN A 284 5.89 -5.35 7.75
CA ASN A 284 5.44 -4.37 6.77
C ASN A 284 5.90 -2.96 7.15
N VAL A 285 7.21 -2.78 7.14
CA VAL A 285 7.87 -1.52 7.47
C VAL A 285 7.54 -0.49 6.39
N GLY A 286 7.04 0.66 6.83
CA GLY A 286 6.46 1.71 5.98
C GLY A 286 4.94 1.79 6.07
N THR A 287 4.28 0.76 6.64
CA THR A 287 2.82 0.72 6.87
C THR A 287 2.04 1.21 5.67
N TYR A 288 2.49 0.80 4.49
CA TYR A 288 1.91 1.24 3.23
C TYR A 288 0.47 0.76 3.20
N GLY A 289 -0.43 1.72 3.06
CA GLY A 289 -1.85 1.46 3.14
C GLY A 289 -2.40 1.19 4.53
N VAL A 290 -1.79 1.80 5.56
CA VAL A 290 -2.41 1.91 6.88
C VAL A 290 -2.80 3.36 7.13
N ARG A 291 -4.05 3.58 7.53
CA ARG A 291 -4.50 4.85 8.09
C ARG A 291 -4.15 4.94 9.57
N PHE A 292 -3.42 5.98 9.96
CA PHE A 292 -3.18 6.28 11.38
C PHE A 292 -4.20 7.32 11.85
N ASP A 293 -5.04 6.93 12.82
CA ASP A 293 -6.01 7.82 13.46
C ASP A 293 -5.63 8.05 14.94
N PRO A 294 -4.71 9.00 15.23
CA PRO A 294 -4.47 9.45 16.59
C PRO A 294 -5.58 10.42 17.01
N LEU A 295 -6.48 9.99 17.90
CA LEU A 295 -7.46 10.90 18.50
C LEU A 295 -6.74 11.79 19.54
N GLN A 296 -6.62 13.09 19.25
CA GLN A 296 -6.17 14.06 20.25
C GLN A 296 -7.36 14.48 21.11
N ARG A 297 -7.31 14.12 22.40
CA ARG A 297 -8.22 14.71 23.39
C ARG A 297 -7.55 15.96 23.95
N GLN A 298 -8.06 17.14 23.59
CA GLN A 298 -7.70 18.36 24.30
C GLN A 298 -8.27 18.29 25.71
N THR A 299 -7.42 18.35 26.73
CA THR A 299 -7.89 18.60 28.10
C THR A 299 -8.53 19.99 28.11
N PRO A 300 -9.78 20.15 28.58
CA PRO A 300 -10.36 21.48 28.73
C PRO A 300 -9.45 22.29 29.65
N THR A 301 -9.01 23.44 29.17
CA THR A 301 -8.36 24.45 30.01
C THR A 301 -9.29 24.75 31.19
N PRO A 302 -8.79 24.79 32.43
CA PRO A 302 -9.60 25.28 33.54
C PRO A 302 -10.03 26.71 33.19
N ARG A 303 -11.33 26.97 33.12
CA ARG A 303 -11.85 28.34 33.02
C ARG A 303 -11.44 29.08 34.27
N GLY A 304 -10.39 29.89 34.18
CA GLY A 304 -9.89 30.68 35.30
C GLY A 304 -8.68 31.50 34.87
N GLY A 305 -8.94 32.69 34.31
CA GLY A 305 -7.92 33.66 33.98
C GLY A 305 -8.35 34.53 32.80
N ALA A 306 -8.51 35.82 33.04
CA ALA A 306 -8.98 36.82 32.08
C ALA A 306 -8.20 36.79 30.75
N ALA A 307 -8.92 37.02 29.65
CA ALA A 307 -8.33 37.23 28.33
C ALA A 307 -7.45 38.50 28.36
N PRO A 308 -6.22 38.47 27.79
CA PRO A 308 -5.54 39.70 27.44
C PRO A 308 -6.27 40.34 26.24
N GLU A 309 -6.64 41.61 26.35
CA GLU A 309 -7.03 42.43 25.22
C GLU A 309 -5.80 42.67 24.32
N TRP A 310 -5.88 42.33 23.04
CA TRP A 310 -4.91 42.77 22.03
C TRP A 310 -5.38 44.11 21.45
N PRO A 311 -4.57 45.19 21.51
CA PRO A 311 -4.92 46.43 20.83
C PRO A 311 -4.71 46.26 19.32
N LEU A 312 -5.79 46.42 18.56
CA LEU A 312 -5.78 46.61 17.12
C LEU A 312 -5.19 47.99 16.80
N HIS A 313 -3.94 48.04 16.35
CA HIS A 313 -3.45 49.21 15.61
C HIS A 313 -3.85 49.09 14.15
N GLN A 314 -4.81 49.93 13.74
CA GLN A 314 -5.07 50.28 12.35
C GLN A 314 -3.89 51.07 11.79
N ALA A 315 -3.43 50.71 10.59
CA ALA A 315 -2.64 51.59 9.75
C ALA A 315 -3.29 51.67 8.37
N SER A 316 -4.04 52.75 8.17
CA SER A 316 -4.43 53.33 6.89
C SER A 316 -3.20 53.85 6.15
N GLY A 317 -3.23 53.79 4.81
CA GLY A 317 -2.07 53.97 3.94
C GLY A 317 -1.47 55.37 3.83
N LEU A 318 -0.28 55.37 3.23
CA LEU A 318 0.17 56.19 2.09
C LEU A 318 1.27 55.38 1.37
#